data_AF-A0A2N2RX36-F1
#
_entry.id   AF-A0A2N2RX36-F1
#
_cell.length_a   1.000
_cell.length_b   1.000
_cell.length_c   1.000
_cell.angle_alpha   90.00
_cell.angle_beta   90.00
_cell.angle_gamma   90.00
#
_symmetry.space_group_name_H-M   'P 1'
#
loop_
_entity.id
_entity.type
_entity.pdbx_description
1 polymer ?
#
loop_
_entity_poly.entity_id
_entity_poly.type
_entity_poly.pdbx_seq_one_letter_code
_entity_poly.pdbx_strand_id
1 'polypeptide(L)'
;MEKDNRKLFYPAFLLMVCFPLYIASDVWFNGTQTYCTRKNNKPTGAFCDWGPDLGTLLFGETDAHRGFSLLMLLVALILGCFLYYIAKPITN
;
A
#
# COMPACT_ATOMS: atom_id res chain seq x y z
N MET A 1 -18.50 -19.37 16.89
CA MET A 1 -17.23 -19.45 16.15
C MET A 1 -16.51 -18.09 16.18
N GLU A 2 -16.33 -17.48 17.36
CA GLU A 2 -15.95 -16.05 17.47
C GLU A 2 -14.52 -15.84 18.00
N LYS A 3 -13.92 -16.85 18.64
CA LYS A 3 -12.59 -16.75 19.27
C LYS A 3 -11.40 -16.91 18.32
N ASP A 4 -11.57 -17.55 17.16
CA ASP A 4 -10.46 -17.85 16.25
C ASP A 4 -10.14 -16.74 15.24
N ASN A 5 -11.13 -15.92 14.86
CA ASN A 5 -10.92 -14.87 13.85
C ASN A 5 -10.01 -13.72 14.33
N ARG A 6 -9.93 -13.46 15.64
CA ARG A 6 -9.00 -12.43 16.19
C ARG A 6 -7.53 -12.77 15.99
N LYS A 7 -7.18 -14.06 16.00
CA LYS A 7 -5.79 -14.50 15.78
C LYS A 7 -5.35 -14.32 14.34
N LEU A 8 -6.29 -14.43 13.38
CA LEU A 8 -6.02 -14.19 11.96
C LEU A 8 -6.06 -12.69 11.61
N PHE A 9 -6.83 -11.90 12.36
CA PHE A 9 -6.93 -10.46 12.16
C PHE A 9 -5.59 -9.72 12.38
N TYR A 10 -4.84 -10.08 13.42
CA TYR A 10 -3.52 -9.47 13.70
C TYR A 10 -2.49 -9.64 12.56
N PRO A 11 -2.21 -10.87 12.08
CA PRO A 11 -1.30 -11.06 10.96
C PRO A 11 -1.86 -10.47 9.66
N ALA A 12 -3.19 -10.51 9.44
CA ALA A 12 -3.82 -9.87 8.29
C ALA A 12 -3.64 -8.34 8.33
N PHE A 13 -3.81 -7.69 9.47
CA PHE A 13 -3.56 -6.26 9.65
C PHE A 13 -2.11 -5.89 9.37
N LEU A 14 -1.16 -6.65 9.92
CA LEU A 14 0.27 -6.42 9.68
C LEU A 14 0.63 -6.53 8.18
N LEU A 15 0.11 -7.54 7.49
CA LEU A 15 0.43 -7.79 6.08
C LEU A 15 -0.34 -6.88 5.12
N MET A 16 -1.60 -6.60 5.40
CA MET A 16 -2.47 -5.87 4.47
C MET A 16 -2.45 -4.36 4.70
N VAL A 17 -2.10 -3.90 5.91
CA VAL A 17 -2.15 -2.46 6.25
C VAL A 17 -0.76 -1.95 6.59
N CYS A 18 -0.06 -2.58 7.53
CA CYS A 18 1.26 -2.10 7.95
C CYS A 18 2.32 -2.25 6.86
N PHE A 19 2.29 -3.31 6.07
CA PHE A 19 3.27 -3.51 5.00
C PHE A 19 3.15 -2.48 3.86
N PRO A 20 1.94 -2.17 3.32
CA PRO A 20 1.81 -1.07 2.37
C PRO A 20 2.15 0.31 2.96
N LEU A 21 1.81 0.57 4.23
CA LEU A 21 2.19 1.80 4.93
C LEU A 21 3.71 1.94 5.07
N TYR A 22 4.40 0.85 5.41
CA TYR A 22 5.85 0.80 5.50
C TYR A 22 6.48 1.18 4.15
N ILE A 23 6.05 0.54 3.07
CA ILE A 23 6.51 0.84 1.71
C ILE A 23 6.24 2.31 1.35
N ALA A 24 5.04 2.81 1.65
CA ALA A 24 4.69 4.20 1.39
C ALA A 24 5.64 5.17 2.12
N SER A 25 5.91 4.91 3.40
CA SER A 25 6.79 5.74 4.21
C SER A 25 8.23 5.71 3.71
N ASP A 26 8.75 4.53 3.38
CA ASP A 26 10.11 4.35 2.87
C ASP A 26 10.30 5.11 1.54
N VAL A 27 9.34 4.99 0.62
CA VAL A 27 9.38 5.72 -0.65
C VAL A 27 9.27 7.23 -0.45
N TRP A 28 8.49 7.68 0.54
CA TRP A 28 8.32 9.11 0.83
C TRP A 28 9.59 9.76 1.39
N PHE A 29 10.32 9.05 2.27
CA PHE A 29 11.51 9.59 2.92
C PHE A 29 12.81 9.29 2.17
N ASN A 30 12.96 8.09 1.61
CA ASN A 30 14.19 7.62 0.99
C ASN A 30 14.17 7.74 -0.55
N GLY A 31 13.02 8.01 -1.16
CA GLY A 31 12.89 8.22 -2.61
C GLY A 31 13.15 6.97 -3.47
N THR A 32 13.27 5.81 -2.84
CA THR A 32 13.65 4.56 -3.51
C THR A 32 12.45 3.67 -3.80
N GLN A 33 12.15 3.43 -5.09
CA GLN A 33 11.17 2.43 -5.54
C GLN A 33 11.80 1.02 -5.63
N THR A 34 12.53 0.61 -4.60
CA THR A 34 13.19 -0.71 -4.53
C THR A 34 12.22 -1.88 -4.49
N TYR A 35 10.95 -1.62 -4.14
CA TYR A 35 9.86 -2.60 -4.11
C TYR A 35 9.28 -2.91 -5.50
N CYS A 36 9.71 -2.19 -6.53
CA CYS A 36 9.31 -2.46 -7.90
C CYS A 36 10.20 -3.54 -8.51
N THR A 37 9.61 -4.69 -8.83
CA THR A 37 10.28 -5.75 -9.59
C THR A 37 10.77 -5.17 -10.91
N ARG A 38 12.04 -5.37 -11.26
CA ARG A 38 12.56 -4.93 -12.56
C ARG A 38 12.56 -6.09 -13.55
N LYS A 39 11.87 -5.92 -14.68
CA LYS A 39 11.99 -6.80 -15.84
C LYS A 39 12.65 -6.01 -16.96
N ASN A 40 13.81 -6.47 -17.46
CA ASN A 40 14.57 -5.79 -18.51
C ASN A 40 14.87 -4.31 -18.20
N ASN A 41 15.37 -4.02 -16.99
CA ASN A 41 15.64 -2.66 -16.49
C ASN A 41 14.43 -1.71 -16.39
N LYS A 42 13.21 -2.17 -16.66
CA LYS A 42 11.99 -1.40 -16.42
C LYS A 42 11.35 -1.83 -15.10
N PRO A 43 10.91 -0.91 -14.24
CA PRO A 43 10.01 -1.26 -13.15
C PRO A 43 8.78 -1.96 -13.75
N THR A 44 8.31 -3.02 -13.11
CA THR A 44 7.18 -3.83 -13.58
C THR A 44 6.22 -4.07 -12.44
N GLY A 45 4.97 -3.68 -12.67
CA GLY A 45 3.84 -3.81 -11.75
C GLY A 45 2.89 -2.63 -11.90
N ALA A 46 1.58 -2.86 -11.79
CA ALA A 46 0.57 -1.82 -12.01
C ALA A 46 0.83 -0.55 -11.19
N PHE A 47 1.18 -0.71 -9.91
CA PHE A 47 1.51 0.43 -9.06
C PHE A 47 2.85 1.09 -9.41
N CYS A 48 3.81 0.33 -9.93
CA CYS A 48 5.13 0.83 -10.28
C CYS A 48 5.16 1.64 -11.58
N ASP A 49 4.21 1.39 -12.48
CA ASP A 49 4.00 2.21 -13.68
C ASP A 49 3.09 3.40 -13.35
N TRP A 50 1.97 3.17 -12.64
CA TRP A 50 1.01 4.23 -12.33
C TRP A 50 1.49 5.21 -11.26
N GLY A 51 2.34 4.77 -10.34
CA GLY A 51 2.88 5.57 -9.25
C GLY A 51 3.68 6.78 -9.74
N PRO A 52 4.74 6.57 -10.54
CA PRO A 52 5.50 7.66 -11.17
C PRO A 52 4.64 8.56 -12.06
N ASP A 53 3.72 8.00 -12.85
CA ASP A 53 2.84 8.80 -13.71
C ASP A 53 1.94 9.74 -12.89
N LEU A 54 1.30 9.20 -11.84
CA LEU A 54 0.51 9.98 -10.89
C LEU A 54 1.36 11.03 -10.18
N GLY A 55 2.57 10.65 -9.75
CA GLY A 55 3.47 11.55 -9.04
C GLY A 55 3.98 12.68 -9.92
N THR A 56 4.26 12.39 -11.19
CA THR A 56 4.67 13.40 -12.18
C THR A 56 3.56 14.42 -12.40
N LEU A 57 2.30 13.96 -12.46
CA LEU A 57 1.13 14.82 -12.59
C LEU A 57 0.93 15.73 -11.37
N LEU A 58 1.15 15.21 -10.15
CA LEU A 58 0.84 15.90 -8.89
C LEU A 58 2.01 16.73 -8.33
N PHE A 59 3.25 16.28 -8.52
CA PHE A 59 4.45 16.83 -7.89
C PHE A 59 5.56 17.20 -8.89
N GLY A 60 5.37 16.89 -10.18
CA GLY A 60 6.40 17.07 -11.20
C GLY A 60 7.40 15.91 -11.27
N GLU A 61 8.22 15.88 -12.32
CA GLU A 61 9.14 14.77 -12.63
C GLU A 61 10.15 14.49 -11.50
N THR A 62 10.58 15.53 -10.78
CA THR A 62 11.61 15.43 -9.73
C THR A 62 11.11 14.65 -8.51
N ASP A 63 9.81 14.74 -8.21
CA ASP A 63 9.18 14.11 -7.04
C ASP A 63 8.18 13.00 -7.44
N ALA A 64 8.29 12.48 -8.68
CA ALA A 64 7.38 11.46 -9.23
C ALA A 64 7.27 10.20 -8.36
N HIS A 65 8.34 9.85 -7.63
CA HIS A 65 8.36 8.72 -6.70
C HIS A 65 7.28 8.81 -5.60
N ARG A 66 6.86 10.02 -5.22
CA ARG A 66 5.83 10.26 -4.19
C ARG A 66 4.43 9.81 -4.63
N GLY A 67 4.16 9.74 -5.94
CA GLY A 67 2.90 9.21 -6.44
C GLY A 67 2.72 7.71 -6.14
N PHE A 68 3.81 6.94 -6.15
CA PHE A 68 3.79 5.55 -5.70
C PHE A 68 3.47 5.43 -4.20
N SER A 69 4.05 6.31 -3.38
CA SER A 69 3.75 6.37 -1.94
C SER A 69 2.27 6.65 -1.68
N LEU A 70 1.68 7.63 -2.38
CA LEU A 70 0.25 7.92 -2.29
C LEU A 70 -0.63 6.73 -2.68
N LEU A 71 -0.29 6.02 -3.74
CA LEU A 71 -1.00 4.82 -4.16
C LEU A 71 -0.95 3.73 -3.08
N MET A 72 0.21 3.53 -2.45
CA MET A 72 0.36 2.57 -1.35
C MET A 72 -0.39 2.99 -0.08
N LEU A 73 -0.47 4.29 0.22
CA LEU A 73 -1.33 4.82 1.29
C LEU A 73 -2.81 4.54 1.01
N LEU A 74 -3.27 4.75 -0.23
CA LEU A 74 -4.64 4.48 -0.63
C LEU A 74 -4.97 2.99 -0.49
N VAL A 75 -4.06 2.11 -0.92
CA VAL A 75 -4.20 0.65 -0.75
C VAL A 75 -4.30 0.28 0.73
N ALA A 76 -3.44 0.84 1.59
CA ALA A 76 -3.49 0.60 3.03
C ALA A 76 -4.82 1.03 3.65
N LEU A 77 -5.37 2.17 3.23
CA LEU A 77 -6.68 2.66 3.68
C LEU A 77 -7.81 1.74 3.24
N ILE A 78 -7.83 1.32 1.97
CA ILE A 78 -8.87 0.41 1.45
C ILE A 78 -8.83 -0.93 2.19
N LEU A 79 -7.63 -1.51 2.35
CA LEU A 79 -7.46 -2.78 3.05
C LEU A 79 -7.78 -2.65 4.54
N GLY A 80 -7.45 -1.52 5.17
CA GLY A 80 -7.81 -1.22 6.56
C GLY A 80 -9.32 -1.12 6.74
N CYS A 81 -10.02 -0.41 5.86
CA CYS A 81 -11.48 -0.33 5.85
C CYS A 81 -12.13 -1.71 5.63
N PHE A 82 -11.60 -2.51 4.71
CA PHE A 82 -12.07 -3.86 4.44
C PHE A 82 -11.89 -4.79 5.65
N LEU A 83 -10.72 -4.77 6.28
CA LEU A 83 -10.47 -5.52 7.50
C LEU A 83 -11.39 -5.08 8.63
N TYR A 84 -11.58 -3.76 8.82
CA TYR A 84 -12.51 -3.24 9.81
C TYR A 84 -13.95 -3.70 9.55
N TYR A 85 -14.39 -3.69 8.29
CA TYR A 85 -15.71 -4.17 7.89
C TYR A 85 -15.91 -5.65 8.24
N ILE A 86 -14.93 -6.50 7.93
CA ILE A 86 -15.01 -7.95 8.22
C ILE A 86 -14.91 -8.24 9.72
N ALA A 87 -14.16 -7.44 10.46
CA ALA A 87 -14.00 -7.61 11.91
C ALA A 87 -15.17 -7.07 12.72
N LYS A 88 -16.04 -6.24 12.13
CA LYS A 88 -17.21 -5.70 12.82
C LYS A 88 -18.21 -6.84 13.10
N PRO A 89 -18.61 -7.08 14.36
CA PRO A 89 -19.65 -8.06 14.65
C PRO A 89 -20.97 -7.60 14.01
N ILE A 90 -21.67 -8.52 13.36
CA ILE A 90 -23.01 -8.29 12.84
C ILE A 90 -23.93 -8.06 14.04
N THR A 91 -24.16 -6.80 14.40
CA THR A 91 -25.20 -6.42 15.36
C THR A 91 -26.54 -6.50 14.62
N ASN A 92 -27.25 -7.62 14.79
CA ASN A 92 -28.69 -7.69 14.54
C ASN A 92 -29.45 -6.98 15.65
#